data_AF-A0A2A2RH51-F1
#
_entry.id   AF-A0A2A2RH51-F1
#
_cell.length_a   1.000
_cell.length_b   1.000
_cell.length_c   1.000
_cell.angle_alpha   90.00
_cell.angle_beta   90.00
_cell.angle_gamma   90.00
#
_symmetry.space_group_name_H-M   'P 1'
#
loop_
_entity.id
_entity.type
_entity.pdbx_description
1 polymer ?
#
loop_
_entity_poly.entity_id
_entity_poly.type
_entity_poly.pdbx_seq_one_letter_code
_entity_poly.pdbx_strand_id
1 'polypeptide(L)' 'MGKVRRGGYVFQWWIGDHPPRHVHVFDGNGKLLGRVIVETQEPLDDWKPPRKVVEVLRQLQTEGRL' A
#
# COMPACT_ATOMS: atom_id res chain seq x y z
N MET A 1 -7.79 -0.02 -10.00
CA MET A 1 -6.32 -0.16 -10.14
C MET A 1 -5.68 1.20 -10.07
N GLY A 2 -4.50 1.32 -9.48
CA GLY A 2 -3.82 2.61 -9.36
C GLY A 2 -2.36 2.47 -8.95
N LYS A 3 -1.59 3.54 -9.17
CA LYS A 3 -0.18 3.65 -8.79
C LYS A 3 0.12 5.05 -8.29
N VAL A 4 0.78 5.17 -7.13
CA VAL A 4 1.14 6.45 -6.51
C VAL A 4 2.56 6.42 -6.02
N ARG A 5 3.31 7.48 -6.29
CA ARG A 5 4.59 7.76 -5.62
C ARG A 5 4.36 8.82 -4.55
N ARG A 6 4.61 8.49 -3.28
CA ARG A 6 4.46 9.43 -2.15
C ARG A 6 5.37 9.02 -0.99
N GLY A 7 5.97 10.00 -0.32
CA GLY A 7 6.75 9.75 0.89
C GLY A 7 8.01 8.89 0.73
N GLY A 8 8.51 8.71 -0.50
CA GLY A 8 9.66 7.85 -0.82
C GLY A 8 9.29 6.41 -1.20
N TYR A 9 8.00 6.10 -1.32
CA TYR A 9 7.49 4.77 -1.67
C TYR A 9 6.65 4.83 -2.94
N VAL A 10 6.48 3.66 -3.56
CA VAL A 10 5.50 3.41 -4.61
C VAL A 10 4.39 2.53 -4.04
N PHE A 11 3.14 2.93 -4.24
CA PHE A 11 1.95 2.19 -3.84
C PHE A 11 1.23 1.74 -5.10
N GLN A 12 0.92 0.45 -5.23
CA GLN A 12 0.22 -0.09 -6.39
C GLN A 12 -0.86 -1.08 -5.97
N TRP A 13 -2.04 -0.99 -6.60
CA TRP A 13 -3.19 -1.87 -6.31
C TRP A 13 -3.96 -2.17 -7.60
N TRP A 14 -4.64 -3.32 -7.64
CA TRP A 14 -5.37 -3.78 -8.80
C TRP A 14 -6.88 -3.82 -8.54
N ILE A 15 -7.67 -3.77 -9.62
CA ILE A 15 -9.13 -3.88 -9.50
C ILE A 15 -9.57 -5.32 -9.25
N GLY A 16 -8.78 -6.30 -9.68
CA GLY A 16 -9.04 -7.73 -9.52
C GLY A 16 -8.33 -8.38 -8.32
N ASP A 17 -7.80 -7.60 -7.38
CA ASP A 17 -7.22 -8.18 -6.16
C ASP A 17 -8.31 -8.91 -5.39
N HIS A 18 -8.14 -10.22 -5.25
CA HIS A 18 -9.04 -11.04 -4.44
C HIS A 18 -8.91 -10.66 -2.96
N PRO A 19 -9.99 -10.79 -2.16
CA PRO A 19 -9.94 -10.55 -0.73
C PRO A 19 -8.83 -11.37 -0.03
N PRO A 20 -8.09 -10.78 0.93
CA PRO A 20 -8.16 -9.38 1.33
C PRO A 20 -7.57 -8.43 0.27
N ARG A 21 -8.26 -7.30 0.00
CA ARG A 21 -7.72 -6.27 -0.90
C ARG A 21 -6.45 -5.70 -0.27
N HIS A 22 -5.41 -5.53 -1.06
CA HIS A 22 -4.13 -5.11 -0.54
C HIS A 22 -3.40 -4.16 -1.50
N VAL A 23 -2.49 -3.38 -0.93
CA VAL A 23 -1.61 -2.47 -1.67
C VAL A 23 -0.20 -3.03 -1.62
N HIS A 24 0.42 -3.13 -2.78
CA HIS A 24 1.84 -3.46 -2.91
C HIS A 24 2.65 -2.19 -2.66
N VAL A 25 3.59 -2.28 -1.72
CA VAL A 25 4.46 -1.18 -1.33
C VAL A 25 5.87 -1.47 -1.81
N PHE A 26 6.42 -0.57 -2.62
CA PHE A 26 7.79 -0.63 -3.10
C PHE A 26 8.58 0.55 -2.54
N ASP A 27 9.90 0.40 -2.42
CA ASP A 27 10.78 1.52 -2.16
C ASP A 27 10.88 2.47 -3.37
N GLY A 28 11.63 3.57 -3.21
CA GLY A 28 11.85 4.55 -4.27
C GLY A 28 12.56 3.99 -5.52
N ASN A 29 13.26 2.86 -5.38
CA ASN A 29 13.97 2.16 -6.46
C ASN A 29 13.11 1.09 -7.14
N GLY A 30 11.90 0.83 -6.63
CA GLY A 30 10.98 -0.16 -7.18
C GLY A 30 11.16 -1.57 -6.63
N LYS A 31 11.92 -1.75 -5.53
CA LYS A 31 11.98 -3.04 -4.84
C LYS A 31 10.71 -3.23 -4.02
N LEU A 32 10.03 -4.37 -4.20
CA LEU A 32 8.87 -4.73 -3.39
C LEU A 32 9.32 -4.92 -1.93
N LEU A 33 8.68 -4.18 -1.02
CA LEU A 33 8.91 -4.28 0.41
C LEU A 33 7.91 -5.23 1.06
N GLY A 34 6.64 -5.13 0.66
CA GLY A 34 5.58 -6.00 1.14
C GLY A 34 4.20 -5.49 0.73
N ARG A 35 3.18 -6.16 1.23
CA ARG A 35 1.77 -5.86 0.95
C ARG A 35 1.03 -5.50 2.22
N VAL A 36 0.12 -4.53 2.13
CA VAL A 36 -0.67 -4.05 3.26
C VAL A 36 -2.15 -4.17 2.92
N ILE A 37 -2.92 -4.79 3.81
CA ILE A 37 -4.37 -4.93 3.66
C ILE A 37 -5.01 -3.54 3.70
N VAL A 38 -5.90 -3.24 2.77
CA VAL A 38 -6.53 -1.90 2.67
C VAL A 38 -7.42 -1.64 3.89
N GLU A 39 -8.24 -2.61 4.27
CA GLU A 39 -9.26 -2.47 5.30
C GLU A 39 -8.67 -2.38 6.71
N THR A 40 -7.70 -3.24 7.04
CA THR A 40 -7.12 -3.33 8.40
C THR A 40 -5.79 -2.60 8.56
N GLN A 41 -5.12 -2.28 7.45
CA GLN A 41 -3.75 -1.74 7.43
C GLN A 41 -2.70 -2.67 8.04
N GLU A 42 -3.06 -3.94 8.21
CA GLU A 42 -2.15 -4.97 8.66
C GLU A 42 -1.24 -5.43 7.51
N PRO A 43 0.01 -5.80 7.81
CA PRO A 43 0.85 -6.43 6.81
C PRO A 43 0.28 -7.79 6.41
N LEU A 44 0.28 -8.06 5.11
CA LEU A 44 -0.07 -9.37 4.56
C LEU A 44 1.15 -10.33 4.55
N ASP A 45 2.34 -9.76 4.64
CA ASP A 45 3.63 -10.45 4.62
C ASP A 45 4.36 -10.30 5.97
N ASP A 46 5.50 -10.96 6.16
CA ASP A 46 6.34 -10.78 7.37
C ASP A 46 6.94 -9.38 7.48
N TRP A 47 6.86 -8.57 6.42
CA TRP A 47 7.32 -7.19 6.41
C TRP A 47 6.38 -6.27 7.16
N LYS A 48 6.89 -5.60 8.21
CA LYS A 48 6.14 -4.61 8.97
C LYS A 48 6.25 -3.22 8.34
N PRO A 49 5.14 -2.62 7.88
CA PRO A 49 5.18 -1.30 7.26
C PRO A 49 5.62 -0.23 8.28
N PRO A 50 6.54 0.66 7.92
CA PRO A 50 6.86 1.79 8.76
C PRO A 50 5.64 2.71 8.87
N ARG A 51 5.54 3.46 9.98
CA ARG A 51 4.43 4.38 10.27
C ARG A 51 4.04 5.28 9.07
N LYS A 52 5.04 5.78 8.33
CA LYS A 52 4.84 6.62 7.14
C LYS A 52 4.06 5.94 6.02
N VAL A 53 4.22 4.63 5.83
CA VAL A 53 3.48 3.85 4.83
C VAL A 53 2.01 3.78 5.23
N VAL A 54 1.73 3.48 6.50
CA VAL A 54 0.36 3.43 7.04
C VAL A 54 -0.33 4.80 6.95
N GLU A 55 0.39 5.89 7.25
CA GLU A 55 -0.13 7.25 7.12
C GLU A 55 -0.48 7.61 5.67
N VAL A 56 0.36 7.23 4.70
CA VAL A 56 0.05 7.45 3.28
C VAL A 56 -1.16 6.63 2.83
N LEU A 57 -1.28 5.37 3.27
CA LEU A 57 -2.45 4.54 2.93
C LEU A 57 -3.75 5.18 3.45
N ARG A 58 -3.76 5.68 4.69
CA ARG A 58 -4.90 6.43 5.25
C ARG A 58 -5.27 7.65 4.41
N GLN A 59 -4.28 8.45 4.02
CA GLN A 59 -4.53 9.61 3.15
C GLN A 59 -5.15 9.20 1.81
N LEU A 60 -4.62 8.15 1.18
CA LEU A 60 -5.16 7.64 -0.09
C LEU A 60 -6.61 7.13 0.06
N GLN A 61 -6.96 6.52 1.19
CA GLN A 61 -8.35 6.15 1.51
C GLN A 61 -9.24 7.38 1.69
N THR A 62 -8.79 8.38 2.46
CA THR A 62 -9.53 9.65 2.64
C THR A 62 -9.71 10.40 1.31
N GLU A 63 -8.75 10.31 0.40
CA GLU A 63 -8.82 10.87 -0.96
C GLU A 63 -9.73 10.06 -1.91
N GLY A 64 -10.29 8.92 -1.47
CA GLY A 64 -11.13 8.05 -2.29
C GLY A 64 -10.37 7.29 -3.40
N ARG A 65 -9.05 7.11 -3.23
CA ARG A 65 -8.19 6.45 -4.23
C ARG A 65 -8.05 4.94 -4.01
N LEU A 66 -8.15 4.50 -2.76
CA LEU A 66 -8.07 3.10 -2.34
C LEU A 66 -9.45 2.54 -1.99
#